data_AF-A0A6M3XJJ2-F1
#
_entry.id   AF-A0A6M3XJJ2-F1
#
_cell.length_a   1.000
_cell.length_b   1.000
_cell.length_c   1.000
_cell.angle_alpha   90.00
_cell.angle_beta   90.00
_cell.angle_gamma   90.00
#
_symmetry.space_group_name_H-M   'P 1'
#
loop_
_entity.id
_entity.type
_entity.pdbx_description
1 polymer ?
#
loop_
_entity_poly.entity_id
_entity_poly.type
_entity_poly.pdbx_seq_one_letter_code
_entity_poly.pdbx_strand_id
1 'polypeptide(L)'
;MNIMTEPNLYDMVVDELLERQRLVRAELRNRFKKTKPFRMEPLSNEEALYEYDTRGFEIFSDIVSKEGIDAAIAYRDRMENLKQRRIK
;
A
#
# COMPACT_ATOMS: atom_id res chain seq x y z
N MET A 1 -8.38 20.75 -52.06
CA MET A 1 -8.83 19.35 -51.96
C MET A 1 -9.03 19.03 -50.49
N ASN A 2 -10.27 18.84 -50.05
CA ASN A 2 -10.54 18.29 -48.72
C ASN A 2 -10.40 16.78 -48.82
N ILE A 3 -9.30 16.23 -48.30
CA ILE A 3 -9.17 14.79 -48.12
C ILE A 3 -10.04 14.46 -46.92
N MET A 4 -11.26 13.99 -47.17
CA MET A 4 -12.06 13.33 -46.15
C MET A 4 -11.34 12.01 -45.84
N THR A 5 -10.51 12.01 -44.81
CA THR A 5 -9.97 10.78 -44.23
C THR A 5 -11.13 10.06 -43.57
N GLU A 6 -11.64 9.04 -44.24
CA GLU A 6 -12.57 8.10 -43.61
C GLU A 6 -11.94 7.57 -42.31
N PRO A 7 -12.68 7.54 -41.20
CA PRO A 7 -12.12 7.06 -39.94
C PRO A 7 -11.68 5.61 -40.12
N ASN A 8 -10.39 5.37 -39.87
CA ASN A 8 -9.81 4.04 -39.94
C ASN A 8 -10.49 3.15 -38.88
N LEU A 9 -11.13 2.08 -39.34
CA LEU A 9 -11.85 1.12 -38.49
C LEU A 9 -10.94 0.58 -37.36
N TYR A 10 -9.65 0.42 -37.64
CA TYR A 10 -8.67 -0.03 -36.64
C TYR A 10 -8.54 0.95 -35.48
N ASP A 11 -8.44 2.25 -35.78
CA ASP A 11 -8.28 3.30 -34.77
C ASP A 11 -9.55 3.40 -33.91
N MET A 12 -10.73 3.26 -34.52
CA MET A 12 -12.00 3.22 -33.78
C MET A 12 -12.10 2.04 -32.81
N VAL A 13 -11.64 0.85 -33.23
CA VAL A 13 -11.63 -0.35 -32.37
C VAL A 13 -10.62 -0.21 -31.24
N VAL A 14 -9.44 0.36 -31.51
CA VAL A 14 -8.42 0.61 -30.49
C VAL A 14 -8.93 1.61 -29.44
N ASP A 15 -9.55 2.70 -29.88
CA ASP A 15 -10.11 3.71 -28.98
C ASP A 15 -11.21 3.12 -28.08
N GLU A 16 -12.09 2.28 -28.63
CA GLU A 16 -13.12 1.61 -27.86
C GLU A 16 -12.52 0.64 -26.81
N LEU A 17 -11.49 -0.11 -27.18
CA LEU A 17 -10.79 -1.01 -26.25
C LEU A 17 -10.09 -0.23 -25.12
N LEU A 18 -9.48 0.91 -25.44
CA LEU A 18 -8.85 1.78 -24.44
C LEU A 18 -9.88 2.35 -23.47
N GLU A 19 -11.04 2.79 -23.95
CA GLU A 19 -12.09 3.31 -23.06
C GLU A 19 -12.68 2.21 -22.17
N ARG A 20 -12.91 1.02 -22.72
CA ARG A 20 -13.32 -0.15 -21.91
C ARG A 20 -12.28 -0.49 -20.84
N GLN A 21 -11.00 -0.48 -21.18
CA GLN A 21 -9.92 -0.69 -20.20
C GLN A 21 -9.93 0.38 -19.10
N ARG A 22 -10.16 1.64 -19.47
CA ARG A 22 -10.22 2.77 -18.54
C ARG A 22 -11.38 2.62 -17.56
N LEU A 23 -12.55 2.21 -18.04
CA LEU A 23 -13.75 1.96 -17.24
C LEU A 23 -13.53 0.81 -16.24
N VAL A 24 -12.95 -0.31 -16.69
CA VAL A 24 -12.62 -1.44 -15.80
C VAL A 24 -11.65 -1.01 -14.70
N ARG A 25 -10.59 -0.26 -15.04
CA ARG A 25 -9.65 0.27 -14.04
C ARG A 25 -10.33 1.22 -13.04
N ALA A 26 -11.25 2.06 -13.50
CA ALA A 26 -12.00 2.97 -12.64
C ALA A 26 -12.91 2.21 -11.68
N GLU A 27 -13.63 1.21 -12.17
CA GLU A 27 -14.50 0.35 -11.37
C GLU A 27 -13.72 -0.44 -10.32
N LEU A 28 -12.57 -1.02 -10.70
CA LEU A 28 -11.68 -1.70 -9.76
C LEU A 28 -11.20 -0.74 -8.65
N ARG A 29 -10.73 0.46 -9.01
CA ARG A 29 -10.34 1.48 -8.00
C ARG A 29 -11.49 1.85 -7.08
N ASN A 30 -12.69 2.01 -7.62
CA ASN A 30 -13.89 2.30 -6.81
C ASN A 30 -14.23 1.15 -5.87
N ARG A 31 -14.12 -0.10 -6.32
CA ARG A 31 -14.30 -1.28 -5.47
C ARG A 31 -13.23 -1.34 -4.38
N PHE A 32 -11.95 -1.17 -4.71
CA PHE A 32 -10.87 -1.11 -3.72
C PHE A 32 -11.07 0.00 -2.67
N LYS A 33 -11.56 1.18 -3.07
CA LYS A 33 -11.89 2.26 -2.12
C LYS A 33 -13.08 1.94 -1.22
N LYS A 34 -14.06 1.18 -1.72
CA LYS A 34 -15.28 0.80 -0.99
C LYS A 34 -15.09 -0.45 -0.13
N THR A 35 -14.20 -1.35 -0.53
CA THR A 35 -13.78 -2.47 0.29
C THR A 35 -13.01 -1.89 1.47
N LYS A 36 -13.59 -2.00 2.67
CA LYS A 36 -12.86 -1.67 3.90
C LYS A 36 -11.52 -2.40 3.82
N PRO A 37 -10.37 -1.74 4.04
CA PRO A 37 -9.12 -2.45 4.17
C PRO A 37 -9.36 -3.57 5.18
N PHE A 38 -8.84 -4.77 4.91
CA PHE A 38 -8.87 -5.85 5.88
C PHE A 38 -8.46 -5.23 7.20
N ARG A 39 -9.35 -5.26 8.20
CA ARG A 39 -9.00 -4.88 9.56
C ARG A 39 -7.98 -5.92 9.98
N MET A 40 -6.72 -5.64 9.71
CA MET A 40 -5.61 -6.29 10.39
C MET A 40 -5.88 -5.96 11.86
N GLU A 41 -6.25 -6.96 12.64
CA GLU A 41 -6.27 -6.77 14.07
C GLU A 41 -4.86 -6.30 14.46
N PRO A 42 -4.74 -5.23 15.25
CA PRO A 42 -3.43 -4.80 15.71
C PRO A 42 -2.79 -5.97 16.45
N LEU A 43 -1.51 -6.24 16.18
CA LEU A 43 -0.74 -7.23 16.90
C LEU A 43 -0.92 -7.00 18.40
N SER A 44 -1.12 -8.08 19.15
CA SER A 44 -1.06 -7.99 20.60
C SER A 44 0.31 -7.47 21.04
N ASN A 45 0.38 -6.89 22.23
CA ASN A 45 1.66 -6.40 22.76
C ASN A 45 2.73 -7.51 22.84
N GLU A 46 2.31 -8.76 23.05
CA GLU A 46 3.22 -9.91 23.11
C GLU A 46 3.76 -10.28 21.74
N GLU A 47 2.90 -10.33 20.72
CA GLU A 47 3.32 -10.59 19.33
C GLU A 47 4.21 -9.48 18.79
N ALA A 48 3.88 -8.21 19.09
CA ALA A 48 4.69 -7.07 18.69
C ALA A 48 6.10 -7.12 19.31
N LEU A 49 6.21 -7.52 20.59
CA LEU A 49 7.50 -7.72 21.24
C LEU A 49 8.27 -8.91 20.67
N TYR A 50 7.58 -10.01 20.38
CA TYR A 50 8.19 -11.18 19.75
C TYR A 50 8.77 -10.84 18.37
N GLU A 51 8.02 -10.12 17.54
CA GLU A 51 8.51 -9.65 16.23
C GLU A 51 9.66 -8.66 16.39
N TYR A 52 9.60 -7.76 17.35
CA TYR A 52 10.69 -6.83 17.64
C TYR A 52 11.97 -7.56 18.06
N ASP A 53 11.87 -8.55 18.95
CA ASP A 53 13.03 -9.32 19.42
C ASP A 53 13.61 -10.24 18.33
N THR A 54 12.79 -10.75 17.42
CA THR A 54 13.23 -11.69 16.35
C THR A 54 13.65 -10.99 15.06
N ARG A 55 12.98 -9.90 14.69
CA ARG A 55 13.09 -9.22 13.38
C ARG A 55 13.26 -7.71 13.49
N GLY A 56 13.55 -7.18 14.67
CA GLY A 56 13.62 -5.73 14.92
C GLY A 56 14.54 -4.97 13.97
N PHE A 57 15.67 -5.56 13.56
CA PHE A 57 16.57 -4.94 12.58
C PHE A 57 15.94 -4.78 11.19
N GLU A 58 15.26 -5.82 10.70
CA GLU A 58 14.59 -5.79 9.39
C GLU A 58 13.45 -4.78 9.38
N ILE A 59 12.64 -4.78 10.45
CA ILE A 59 11.53 -3.84 10.62
C ILE A 59 12.06 -2.41 10.68
N PHE A 60 13.13 -2.17 11.44
CA PHE A 60 13.75 -0.86 11.53
C PHE A 60 14.26 -0.39 10.16
N SER A 61 14.97 -1.24 9.44
CA SER A 61 15.48 -0.93 8.09
C SER A 61 14.35 -0.61 7.10
N ASP A 62 13.26 -1.37 7.14
CA ASP A 62 12.09 -1.16 6.29
C ASP A 62 11.42 0.19 6.60
N ILE A 63 11.25 0.53 7.89
CA ILE A 63 10.70 1.83 8.31
C ILE A 63 11.62 2.97 7.85
N VAL A 64 12.94 2.85 8.01
CA VAL A 64 13.90 3.86 7.52
C VAL A 64 13.71 4.09 6.03
N SER A 65 13.55 3.01 5.25
CA SER A 65 13.43 3.09 3.79
C SER A 65 12.12 3.73 3.31
N LYS A 66 11.03 3.57 4.07
CA LYS A 66 9.67 4.01 3.67
C LYS A 66 9.27 5.35 4.29
N GLU A 67 9.62 5.56 5.55
CA GLU A 67 9.12 6.66 6.39
C GLU A 67 10.24 7.55 6.95
N GLY A 68 11.49 7.08 6.89
CA GLY A 68 12.67 7.84 7.34
C GLY A 68 13.18 7.45 8.74
N ILE A 69 14.34 8.00 9.09
CA ILE A 69 15.09 7.64 10.31
C ILE A 69 14.30 8.01 11.58
N ASP A 70 13.65 9.17 11.60
CA ASP A 70 12.91 9.65 12.77
C ASP A 70 11.74 8.72 13.14
N ALA A 71 11.04 8.20 12.14
CA ALA A 71 9.96 7.23 12.35
C ALA A 71 10.49 5.89 12.91
N ALA A 72 11.64 5.44 12.43
CA ALA A 72 12.27 4.21 12.90
C ALA A 72 12.75 4.33 14.35
N ILE A 73 13.31 5.48 14.73
CA ILE A 73 13.69 5.77 16.13
C ILE A 73 12.46 5.77 17.04
N ALA A 74 11.38 6.46 16.63
CA ALA A 74 10.14 6.50 17.40
C ALA A 74 9.52 5.10 17.60
N TYR A 75 9.59 4.24 16.57
CA TYR A 75 9.18 2.84 16.67
C TYR A 75 10.02 2.06 17.69
N ARG A 76 11.35 2.16 17.61
CA ARG A 76 12.26 1.51 18.56
C ARG A 76 11.95 1.93 19.99
N ASP A 77 11.85 3.23 20.24
CA ASP A 77 11.60 3.76 21.58
C ASP A 77 10.24 3.29 22.13
N ARG A 78 9.23 3.15 21.26
CA ARG A 78 7.93 2.56 21.64
C ARG A 78 8.07 1.10 22.08
N MET A 79 8.84 0.29 21.35
CA MET A 79 9.04 -1.13 21.69
C MET A 79 9.85 -1.30 22.97
N GLU A 80 10.90 -0.51 23.17
CA GLU A 80 11.69 -0.52 24.42
C GLU A 80 10.84 -0.15 25.64
N ASN A 81 9.98 0.86 25.51
CA ASN A 81 9.03 1.21 26.58
C ASN A 81 8.04 0.09 26.87
N LEU A 82 7.56 -0.61 25.84
CA LEU A 82 6.66 -1.76 26.00
C LEU A 82 7.36 -2.90 26.74
N LYS A 83 8.62 -3.18 26.40
CA LYS A 83 9.46 -4.20 27.02
C LYS A 83 9.72 -3.89 28.50
N GLN A 84 10.03 -2.63 28.82
CA GLN A 84 10.24 -2.19 30.22
C GLN A 84 8.98 -2.35 31.09
N ARG A 85 7.78 -2.11 30.53
CA ARG A 85 6.51 -2.30 31.25
C ARG A 85 6.22 -3.75 31.60
N ARG A 86 6.78 -4.71 30.85
CA ARG A 86 6.63 -6.15 31.12
C ARG A 86 7.51 -6.64 32.29
N ILE A 87 8.58 -5.91 32.60
CA ILE A 87 9.55 -6.29 33.64
C ILE A 87 9.16 -5.76 35.04
N LYS A 88 8.27 -4.77 35.10
CA LYS A 88 7.69 -4.25 36.35
C LYS A 88 6.43 -4.99 36.74
#